data_AF-A0AAV5G5F3-F1
#
_entry.id   AF-A0AAV5G5F3-F1
#
_cell.length_a   1.000
_cell.length_b   1.000
_cell.length_c   1.000
_cell.angle_alpha   90.00
_cell.angle_beta   90.00
_cell.angle_gamma   90.00
#
_symmetry.space_group_name_H-M   'P 1'
#
loop_
_entity.id
_entity.type
_entity.pdbx_description
1 polymer ?
#
loop_
_entity_poly.entity_id
_entity_poly.type
_entity_poly.pdbx_seq_one_letter_code
_entity_poly.pdbx_strand_id
1 'polypeptide(L)'
;MGKDLERFTSTLPDYLHCSICLDAAYPPYTTCSEQHLACATCAAELSVQEERPLLCPTCRRSASGHLRSAPGMKRALESYGYECEHLQCTWVGTVDEEPKHAAVQKYRFNTTKEHQACPRGGQNCGGYLNGGVTTRQQAPMHARLCSNHKRVMLSMFFSDDSDPDECDFDDSESEVDFLGEPMPKKIKLADPEPASA
;
A
#
# COMPACT_ATOMS: atom_id res chain seq x y z
N MET A 1 -14.77 -1.34 1.13
CA MET A 1 -15.58 -2.38 0.49
C MET A 1 -15.12 -3.74 1.00
N GLY A 2 -15.90 -4.81 0.76
CA GLY A 2 -15.50 -6.17 1.12
C GLY A 2 -14.35 -6.69 0.24
N LYS A 3 -14.04 -7.99 0.37
CA LYS A 3 -13.04 -8.65 -0.48
C LYS A 3 -13.74 -9.34 -1.66
N ASP A 4 -13.17 -9.16 -2.84
CA ASP A 4 -13.74 -9.65 -4.10
C ASP A 4 -13.91 -11.18 -4.09
N LEU A 5 -15.08 -11.64 -4.50
CA LEU A 5 -15.46 -13.06 -4.51
C LEU A 5 -14.72 -13.85 -5.58
N GLU A 6 -14.41 -13.23 -6.72
CA GLU A 6 -13.80 -13.91 -7.86
C GLU A 6 -12.33 -14.30 -7.59
N ARG A 7 -11.70 -13.64 -6.61
CA ARG A 7 -10.31 -13.90 -6.22
C ARG A 7 -10.15 -15.07 -5.25
N PHE A 8 -11.23 -15.69 -4.79
CA PHE A 8 -11.13 -16.91 -3.99
C PHE A 8 -10.95 -18.13 -4.89
N THR A 9 -10.04 -19.03 -4.52
CA THR A 9 -9.76 -20.25 -5.31
C THR A 9 -10.90 -21.25 -5.35
N SER A 10 -11.91 -21.06 -4.49
CA SER A 10 -13.12 -21.87 -4.43
C SER A 10 -14.31 -20.99 -4.09
N THR A 11 -15.50 -21.43 -4.49
CA THR A 11 -16.74 -20.70 -4.27
C THR A 11 -17.03 -20.58 -2.77
N LEU A 12 -17.12 -19.35 -2.29
CA LEU A 12 -17.48 -19.06 -0.92
C LEU A 12 -18.98 -19.33 -0.69
N PRO A 13 -19.35 -19.94 0.45
CA PRO A 13 -20.75 -20.06 0.85
C PRO A 13 -21.39 -18.71 1.18
N ASP A 14 -22.68 -18.55 0.84
CA ASP A 14 -23.45 -17.30 1.00
C ASP A 14 -23.45 -16.72 2.41
N TYR A 15 -23.34 -17.57 3.44
CA TYR A 15 -23.31 -17.13 4.83
C TYR A 15 -22.02 -16.39 5.22
N LEU A 16 -21.00 -16.38 4.35
CA LEU A 16 -19.76 -15.60 4.51
C LEU A 16 -19.77 -14.28 3.72
N HIS A 17 -20.85 -14.00 2.98
CA HIS A 17 -20.98 -12.76 2.22
C HIS A 17 -21.48 -11.61 3.09
N CYS A 18 -21.06 -10.40 2.73
CA CYS A 18 -21.55 -9.17 3.33
C CYS A 18 -22.95 -8.89 2.81
N SER A 19 -23.93 -8.77 3.71
CA SER A 19 -25.31 -8.46 3.35
C SER A 19 -25.53 -7.09 2.69
N ILE A 20 -24.52 -6.21 2.72
CA ILE A 20 -24.60 -4.83 2.21
C ILE A 20 -23.93 -4.72 0.83
N CYS A 21 -22.65 -5.08 0.73
CA CYS A 21 -21.88 -4.95 -0.51
C CYS A 21 -21.85 -6.24 -1.35
N LEU A 22 -22.40 -7.35 -0.85
CA LEU A 22 -22.44 -8.69 -1.47
C LEU A 22 -21.07 -9.37 -1.69
N ASP A 23 -19.97 -8.67 -1.45
CA ASP A 23 -18.61 -9.24 -1.41
C ASP A 23 -18.35 -10.11 -0.16
N ALA A 24 -17.18 -10.75 -0.07
CA ALA A 24 -16.78 -11.48 1.13
C ALA A 24 -16.70 -10.53 2.34
N ALA A 25 -17.31 -10.94 3.47
CA ALA A 25 -17.38 -10.15 4.69
C ALA A 25 -16.03 -10.13 5.44
N TYR A 26 -15.03 -9.43 4.93
CA TYR A 26 -13.67 -9.41 5.50
C TYR A 26 -13.17 -8.01 5.86
N PRO A 27 -12.64 -7.79 7.08
CA PRO A 27 -12.87 -8.57 8.30
C PRO A 27 -14.37 -8.66 8.67
N PRO A 28 -14.87 -9.79 9.19
CA PRO A 28 -16.29 -9.97 9.47
C PRO A 28 -16.71 -9.36 10.81
N TYR A 29 -17.83 -8.65 10.78
CA TYR A 29 -18.57 -8.15 11.94
C TYR A 29 -19.99 -8.70 11.93
N THR A 30 -20.55 -8.96 13.11
CA THR A 30 -21.96 -9.32 13.30
C THR A 30 -22.77 -8.07 13.59
N THR A 31 -23.90 -7.94 12.88
CA THR A 31 -24.79 -6.77 12.96
C THR A 31 -25.98 -6.97 13.90
N CYS A 32 -26.31 -8.21 14.31
CA CYS A 32 -27.43 -8.49 15.21
C CYS A 32 -27.27 -9.81 15.99
N SER A 33 -28.24 -10.13 16.85
CA SER A 33 -28.29 -11.38 17.62
C SER A 33 -28.33 -12.65 16.74
N GLU A 34 -28.92 -12.56 15.55
CA GLU A 34 -28.95 -13.65 14.55
C GLU A 34 -27.62 -13.79 13.78
N GLN A 35 -26.59 -13.04 14.18
CA GLN A 35 -25.22 -13.12 13.63
C GLN A 35 -25.10 -12.83 12.12
N HIS A 36 -25.99 -12.01 11.54
CA HIS A 36 -25.83 -11.54 10.16
C HIS A 36 -24.53 -10.75 9.98
N LEU A 37 -23.78 -11.07 8.93
CA LEU A 37 -22.44 -10.52 8.70
C LEU A 37 -22.44 -9.24 7.85
N ALA A 38 -21.46 -8.39 8.16
CA ALA A 38 -21.03 -7.26 7.36
C ALA A 38 -19.49 -7.22 7.33
N CYS A 39 -18.90 -6.70 6.24
CA CYS A 39 -17.47 -6.42 6.19
C CYS A 39 -17.13 -5.18 7.06
N ALA A 40 -15.86 -5.02 7.43
CA ALA A 40 -15.43 -3.93 8.31
C ALA A 40 -15.80 -2.53 7.79
N THR A 41 -15.73 -2.30 6.47
CA THR A 41 -16.11 -0.99 5.90
C THR A 41 -17.61 -0.72 6.07
N CYS A 42 -18.46 -1.66 5.66
CA CYS A 42 -19.90 -1.49 5.79
C CYS A 42 -20.35 -1.46 7.26
N ALA A 43 -19.67 -2.21 8.13
CA ALA A 43 -19.87 -2.16 9.57
C ALA A 43 -19.54 -0.76 10.13
N ALA A 44 -18.40 -0.17 9.73
CA ALA A 44 -18.04 1.18 10.14
C ALA A 44 -19.08 2.22 9.67
N GLU A 45 -19.53 2.14 8.42
CA GLU A 45 -20.58 3.01 7.88
C GLU A 45 -21.90 2.90 8.66
N LEU A 46 -22.30 1.69 9.06
CA LEU A 46 -23.45 1.50 9.92
C LEU A 46 -23.26 2.20 11.28
N SER A 47 -22.08 2.09 11.88
CA SER A 47 -21.81 2.67 13.21
C SER A 47 -21.84 4.20 13.27
N VAL A 48 -21.55 4.89 12.16
CA VAL A 48 -21.55 6.36 12.09
C VAL A 48 -22.98 6.94 12.11
N GLN A 49 -24.02 6.13 11.88
CA GLN A 49 -25.41 6.56 11.98
C GLN A 49 -25.88 6.65 13.44
N GLU A 50 -25.28 7.55 14.22
CA GLU A 50 -25.50 7.67 15.68
C GLU A 50 -26.91 8.10 16.09
N GLU A 51 -27.67 8.73 15.20
CA GLU A 51 -29.00 9.27 15.54
C GLU A 51 -30.13 8.23 15.51
N ARG A 52 -29.84 6.98 15.10
CA ARG A 52 -30.88 5.94 14.94
C ARG A 52 -30.45 4.65 15.62
N PRO A 53 -31.41 3.89 16.20
CA PRO A 53 -31.11 2.53 16.65
C PRO A 53 -30.58 1.74 15.46
N LEU A 54 -29.38 1.16 15.61
CA LEU A 54 -28.77 0.32 14.59
C LEU A 54 -29.73 -0.82 14.25
N LEU A 55 -30.25 -0.83 13.03
CA LEU A 55 -31.07 -1.92 12.52
C LEU A 55 -30.22 -2.81 11.63
N CYS A 56 -30.34 -4.12 11.79
CA CYS A 56 -29.70 -5.06 10.89
C CYS A 56 -30.24 -4.87 9.46
N PRO A 57 -29.38 -4.71 8.43
CA PRO A 57 -29.83 -4.55 7.05
C PRO A 57 -30.59 -5.78 6.54
N THR A 58 -30.23 -6.98 7.03
CA THR A 58 -30.84 -8.24 6.60
C THR A 58 -32.19 -8.50 7.24
N CYS A 59 -32.27 -8.47 8.58
CA CYS A 59 -33.50 -8.87 9.31
C CYS A 59 -34.27 -7.71 9.92
N ARG A 60 -33.77 -6.47 9.82
CA ARG A 60 -34.36 -5.24 10.40
C ARG A 60 -34.58 -5.26 11.91
N ARG A 61 -34.04 -6.26 12.61
CA ARG A 61 -34.08 -6.33 14.07
C ARG A 61 -33.06 -5.35 14.65
N SER A 62 -33.35 -4.81 15.83
CA SER A 62 -32.44 -3.97 16.59
C SER A 62 -31.13 -4.72 16.84
N ALA A 63 -30.03 -4.15 16.37
CA ALA A 63 -28.71 -4.58 16.74
C ALA A 63 -28.55 -4.35 18.25
N SER A 64 -28.00 -5.34 18.97
CA SER A 64 -27.41 -5.06 20.28
C SER A 64 -26.36 -3.98 20.06
N GLY A 65 -26.45 -2.83 20.75
CA GLY A 65 -25.89 -1.52 20.37
C GLY A 65 -24.41 -1.39 19.97
N HIS A 66 -23.65 -2.48 19.88
CA HIS A 66 -22.30 -2.50 19.34
C HIS A 66 -22.12 -3.64 18.33
N LEU A 67 -21.54 -3.31 17.19
CA LEU A 67 -21.06 -4.27 16.20
C LEU A 67 -19.95 -5.11 16.81
N ARG A 68 -20.04 -6.44 16.69
CA ARG A 68 -19.07 -7.35 17.29
C ARG A 68 -18.22 -8.00 16.21
N SER A 69 -16.91 -8.00 16.39
CA SER A 69 -16.02 -8.77 15.53
C SER A 69 -16.34 -10.26 15.62
N ALA A 70 -16.25 -10.97 14.51
CA ALA A 70 -16.58 -12.40 14.41
C ALA A 70 -15.33 -13.24 14.15
N PRO A 71 -14.48 -13.50 15.17
CA PRO A 71 -13.19 -14.18 14.97
C PRO A 71 -13.32 -15.62 14.46
N GLY A 72 -14.45 -16.29 14.74
CA GLY A 72 -14.75 -17.61 14.15
C GLY A 72 -14.95 -17.52 12.64
N MET A 73 -15.74 -16.56 12.18
CA MET A 73 -15.97 -16.32 10.75
C MET A 73 -14.73 -15.81 10.05
N LYS A 74 -13.88 -15.01 10.73
CA LYS A 74 -12.59 -14.58 10.20
C LYS A 74 -11.71 -15.79 9.86
N ARG A 75 -11.57 -16.74 10.80
CA ARG A 75 -10.82 -17.97 10.58
C ARG A 75 -11.42 -18.85 9.48
N ALA A 76 -12.75 -18.88 9.36
CA ALA A 76 -13.41 -19.59 8.27
C ALA A 76 -13.02 -18.99 6.91
N LEU A 77 -13.10 -17.67 6.74
CA LEU A 77 -12.68 -16.99 5.51
C LEU A 77 -11.19 -17.19 5.20
N GLU A 78 -10.32 -17.14 6.22
CA GLU A 78 -8.87 -17.35 6.06
C GLU A 78 -8.51 -18.79 5.65
N SER A 79 -9.41 -19.75 5.82
CA SER A 79 -9.18 -21.14 5.38
C SER A 79 -9.31 -21.32 3.86
N TYR A 80 -9.93 -20.36 3.17
CA TYR A 80 -10.03 -20.36 1.72
C TYR A 80 -8.79 -19.73 1.10
N GLY A 81 -8.31 -20.31 0.00
CA GLY A 81 -7.23 -19.73 -0.78
C GLY A 81 -7.69 -18.43 -1.46
N TYR A 82 -6.82 -17.43 -1.45
CA TYR A 82 -7.06 -16.12 -2.04
C TYR A 82 -5.93 -15.75 -2.98
N GLU A 83 -6.29 -15.33 -4.19
CA GLU A 83 -5.38 -15.03 -5.28
C GLU A 83 -4.94 -13.56 -5.26
N CYS A 84 -3.74 -13.31 -5.74
CA CYS A 84 -3.23 -11.95 -5.93
C CYS A 84 -4.00 -11.21 -7.04
N GLU A 85 -4.20 -9.91 -6.89
CA GLU A 85 -4.93 -9.06 -7.85
C GLU A 85 -4.22 -8.94 -9.20
N HIS A 86 -2.91 -9.16 -9.21
CA HIS A 86 -2.10 -8.98 -10.41
C HIS A 86 -2.13 -10.25 -11.26
N LEU A 87 -2.62 -10.14 -12.50
CA LEU A 87 -2.81 -11.24 -13.46
C LEU A 87 -1.59 -12.15 -13.71
N GLN A 88 -0.38 -11.67 -13.49
CA GLN A 88 0.86 -12.44 -13.70
C GLN A 88 1.41 -13.09 -12.43
N CYS A 89 0.70 -12.95 -11.32
CA CYS A 89 1.13 -13.48 -10.04
C CYS A 89 0.44 -14.80 -9.73
N THR A 90 1.22 -15.86 -9.59
CA THR A 90 0.73 -17.19 -9.20
C THR A 90 0.67 -17.37 -7.69
N TRP A 91 0.68 -16.28 -6.91
CA TRP A 91 0.63 -16.36 -5.45
C TRP A 91 -0.81 -16.66 -5.01
N VAL A 92 -0.91 -17.66 -4.15
CA VAL A 92 -2.15 -18.05 -3.46
C VAL A 92 -1.79 -18.13 -1.98
N GLY A 93 -2.58 -17.47 -1.14
CA GLY A 93 -2.40 -17.50 0.31
C GLY A 93 -3.70 -17.16 1.02
N THR A 94 -3.59 -16.73 2.28
CA THR A 94 -4.76 -16.28 3.04
C THR A 94 -5.09 -14.82 2.74
N VAL A 95 -6.35 -14.43 2.96
CA VAL A 95 -6.81 -13.05 2.74
C VAL A 95 -6.03 -12.03 3.60
N ASP A 96 -5.54 -12.43 4.79
CA ASP A 96 -4.73 -11.58 5.69
C ASP A 96 -3.29 -11.36 5.18
N GLU A 97 -2.75 -12.33 4.45
CA GLU A 97 -1.38 -12.28 3.92
C GLU A 97 -1.27 -11.49 2.62
N GLU A 98 -2.37 -11.34 1.90
CA GLU A 98 -2.44 -10.60 0.64
C GLU A 98 -1.84 -9.18 0.69
N PRO A 99 -2.15 -8.31 1.68
CA PRO A 99 -1.50 -7.00 1.76
C PRO A 99 0.01 -7.08 1.99
N LYS A 100 0.49 -8.09 2.72
CA LYS A 100 1.93 -8.33 2.95
C LYS A 100 2.60 -8.78 1.64
N HIS A 101 1.93 -9.66 0.90
CA HIS A 101 2.37 -10.09 -0.42
C HIS A 101 2.42 -8.91 -1.42
N ALA A 102 1.34 -8.13 -1.51
CA ALA A 102 1.23 -6.98 -2.40
C ALA A 102 2.32 -5.93 -2.13
N ALA A 103 2.69 -5.71 -0.86
CA ALA A 103 3.80 -4.84 -0.50
C ALA A 103 5.13 -5.31 -1.10
N VAL A 104 5.45 -6.62 -1.05
CA VAL A 104 6.67 -7.19 -1.63
C VAL A 104 6.63 -7.16 -3.16
N GLN A 105 5.47 -7.45 -3.75
CA GLN A 105 5.31 -7.54 -5.19
C GLN A 105 5.50 -6.18 -5.89
N LYS A 106 5.05 -5.07 -5.27
CA LYS A 106 5.29 -3.71 -5.77
C LYS A 106 6.77 -3.41 -6.01
N TYR A 107 7.67 -4.02 -5.23
CA TYR A 107 9.11 -3.86 -5.45
C TYR A 107 9.63 -4.65 -6.65
N ARG A 108 9.07 -5.83 -6.98
CA ARG A 108 9.53 -6.66 -8.10
C ARG A 108 9.20 -6.07 -9.48
N PHE A 109 8.03 -5.45 -9.63
CA PHE A 109 7.67 -4.80 -10.91
C PHE A 109 8.38 -3.46 -11.12
N ASN A 110 8.83 -2.80 -10.05
CA ASN A 110 9.65 -1.60 -10.18
C ASN A 110 11.10 -1.91 -10.54
N THR A 111 11.61 -3.12 -10.27
CA THR A 111 12.98 -3.53 -10.66
C THR A 111 13.07 -4.06 -12.09
N THR A 112 11.95 -4.30 -12.78
CA THR A 112 11.91 -4.61 -14.21
C THR A 112 11.88 -3.37 -15.10
N LYS A 113 11.96 -2.14 -14.56
CA LYS A 113 12.47 -1.02 -15.36
C LYS A 113 13.87 -1.43 -15.80
N GLU A 114 14.00 -1.81 -17.07
CA GLU A 114 15.26 -2.20 -17.71
C GLU A 114 16.37 -1.32 -17.19
N HIS A 115 17.14 -1.87 -16.27
CA HIS A 115 18.44 -1.37 -15.92
C HIS A 115 19.28 -1.55 -17.18
N GLN A 116 19.27 -0.54 -18.04
CA GLN A 116 20.08 -0.55 -19.24
C GLN A 116 21.53 -0.49 -18.79
N ALA A 117 22.20 -1.64 -18.83
CA ALA A 117 23.60 -1.74 -18.46
C ALA A 117 24.38 -0.69 -19.24
N CYS A 118 25.21 0.09 -18.56
CA CYS A 118 26.05 1.08 -19.21
C CYS A 118 26.87 0.39 -20.31
N PRO A 119 26.67 0.70 -21.61
CA PRO A 119 27.27 -0.06 -22.71
C PRO A 119 28.80 0.05 -22.77
N ARG A 120 29.42 0.90 -21.94
CA ARG A 120 30.87 1.19 -21.95
C ARG A 120 31.63 0.70 -20.71
N GLY A 121 30.97 0.08 -19.72
CA GLY A 121 31.60 -0.63 -18.59
C GLY A 121 32.93 -0.06 -18.06
N GLY A 122 32.90 1.15 -17.47
CA GLY A 122 34.11 1.76 -16.89
C GLY A 122 34.43 1.23 -15.48
N GLN A 123 35.66 1.38 -15.00
CA GLN A 123 36.04 0.95 -13.62
C GLN A 123 35.36 1.76 -12.50
N ASN A 124 34.86 2.97 -12.80
CA ASN A 124 34.30 3.90 -11.80
C ASN A 124 32.77 4.07 -11.86
N CYS A 125 32.11 3.51 -12.88
CA CYS A 125 30.70 3.19 -12.78
C CYS A 125 30.68 1.67 -12.71
N GLY A 126 30.23 1.05 -11.62
CA GLY A 126 30.49 -0.38 -11.38
C GLY A 126 30.20 -1.35 -12.54
N GLY A 127 29.57 -0.93 -13.63
CA GLY A 127 29.39 -1.74 -14.82
C GLY A 127 28.53 -2.95 -14.50
N TYR A 128 28.33 -3.81 -15.49
CA TYR A 128 27.59 -5.04 -15.24
C TYR A 128 28.33 -5.97 -14.26
N LEU A 129 29.66 -5.90 -14.22
CA LEU A 129 30.53 -6.82 -13.47
C LEU A 129 30.73 -6.44 -12.00
N ASN A 130 30.61 -5.16 -11.62
CA ASN A 130 30.77 -4.70 -10.22
C ASN A 130 29.48 -4.06 -9.65
N GLY A 131 28.29 -4.43 -10.17
CA GLY A 131 27.00 -4.05 -9.58
C GLY A 131 26.60 -2.58 -9.77
N GLY A 132 27.19 -1.87 -10.74
CA GLY A 132 26.86 -0.48 -11.03
C GLY A 132 25.62 -0.37 -11.90
N VAL A 133 24.45 -0.30 -11.27
CA VAL A 133 23.17 -0.20 -11.97
C VAL A 133 22.60 1.20 -11.83
N THR A 134 22.42 1.93 -12.94
CA THR A 134 21.73 3.23 -12.95
C THR A 134 20.39 3.09 -13.65
N THR A 135 19.38 3.82 -13.17
CA THR A 135 18.07 3.85 -13.81
C THR A 135 18.10 4.70 -15.08
N ARG A 136 17.24 4.41 -16.08
CA ARG A 136 17.19 5.15 -17.35
C ARG A 136 17.01 6.67 -17.18
N GLN A 137 16.27 7.09 -16.16
CA GLN A 137 16.07 8.51 -15.83
C GLN A 137 17.34 9.19 -15.30
N GLN A 138 18.25 8.42 -14.69
CA GLN A 138 19.52 8.92 -14.17
C GLN A 138 20.65 8.87 -15.21
N ALA A 139 20.41 8.33 -16.40
CA ALA A 139 21.39 8.27 -17.48
C ALA A 139 21.98 9.65 -17.88
N PRO A 140 21.20 10.77 -17.95
CA PRO A 140 21.74 12.08 -18.29
C PRO A 140 22.69 12.62 -17.21
N MET A 141 22.34 12.43 -15.93
CA MET A 141 23.21 12.82 -14.81
C MET A 141 24.44 11.92 -14.70
N HIS A 142 24.28 10.62 -14.98
CA HIS A 142 25.39 9.67 -15.02
C HIS A 142 26.41 10.03 -16.11
N ALA A 143 25.95 10.47 -17.28
CA ALA A 143 26.83 10.89 -18.38
C ALA A 143 27.80 12.01 -17.97
N ARG A 144 27.38 12.91 -17.05
CA ARG A 144 28.22 14.00 -16.51
C ARG A 144 29.31 13.51 -15.56
N LEU A 145 29.05 12.43 -14.82
CA LEU A 145 29.96 11.88 -13.79
C LEU A 145 30.81 10.71 -14.30
N CYS A 146 30.45 10.09 -15.42
CA CYS A 146 31.23 9.03 -16.03
C CYS A 146 32.60 9.57 -16.46
N SER A 147 33.67 9.10 -15.79
CA SER A 147 35.04 9.61 -15.93
C SER A 147 35.58 9.57 -17.36
N ASN A 148 35.00 8.73 -18.22
CA ASN A 148 35.36 8.63 -19.63
C ASN A 148 34.75 9.72 -20.54
N HIS A 149 33.75 10.49 -20.08
CA HIS A 149 33.26 11.66 -20.85
C HIS A 149 34.25 12.83 -20.79
N LYS A 150 35.01 12.97 -19.69
CA LYS A 150 36.05 14.00 -19.57
C LYS A 150 37.24 13.77 -20.50
N ARG A 151 37.47 12.55 -20.98
CA ARG A 151 38.63 12.24 -21.84
C ARG A 151 38.38 12.49 -23.33
N VAL A 152 37.12 12.58 -23.77
CA VAL A 152 36.78 12.84 -25.19
C VAL A 152 36.42 14.31 -25.42
N MET A 153 35.92 15.04 -24.42
CA MET A 153 35.66 16.48 -24.57
C MET A 153 36.90 17.38 -24.46
N LEU A 154 38.01 16.90 -23.89
CA LEU A 154 39.26 17.69 -23.86
C LEU A 154 40.05 17.67 -25.18
N SER A 155 39.63 16.91 -26.19
CA SER A 155 40.25 16.92 -27.53
C SER A 155 39.42 17.65 -28.59
N MET A 156 38.34 18.34 -28.21
CA MET A 156 37.48 19.07 -29.15
C MET A 156 37.25 20.55 -28.81
N PHE A 157 37.83 21.06 -27.72
CA PHE A 157 37.70 22.47 -27.33
C PHE A 157 39.03 23.23 -27.44
N PHE A 158 39.44 23.45 -28.68
CA PHE A 158 40.14 24.67 -29.09
C PHE A 158 39.45 25.13 -30.37
N SER A 159 38.47 26.03 -30.21
CA SER A 159 38.22 27.19 -31.08
C SER A 159 36.82 27.77 -30.82
N ASP A 160 36.85 29.06 -30.51
CA ASP A 160 35.85 30.11 -30.80
C ASP A 160 34.65 30.32 -29.85
N ASP A 161 34.83 31.37 -29.04
CA ASP A 161 33.94 32.50 -28.78
C ASP A 161 32.51 32.45 -29.37
N SER A 162 31.51 32.53 -28.48
CA SER A 162 30.34 33.43 -28.61
C SER A 162 29.38 33.30 -27.41
N ASP A 163 29.37 34.38 -26.62
CA ASP A 163 28.31 35.05 -25.86
C ASP A 163 27.35 34.30 -24.89
N PRO A 164 27.23 34.78 -23.63
CA PRO A 164 26.22 34.34 -22.67
C PRO A 164 24.92 35.15 -22.80
N ASP A 165 23.85 34.51 -23.29
CA ASP A 165 22.49 35.05 -23.15
C ASP A 165 21.81 34.51 -21.88
N GLU A 166 21.21 35.46 -21.18
CA GLU A 166 20.54 35.38 -19.88
C GLU A 166 19.35 34.41 -19.90
N CYS A 167 19.27 33.55 -18.87
CA CYS A 167 18.04 32.83 -18.52
C CYS A 167 17.77 33.08 -17.04
N ASP A 168 17.09 34.19 -16.73
CA ASP A 168 16.43 34.41 -15.45
C ASP A 168 15.38 33.31 -15.23
N PHE A 169 15.65 32.40 -14.28
CA PHE A 169 14.66 31.44 -13.81
C PHE A 169 14.21 31.87 -12.42
N ASP A 170 13.00 32.43 -12.38
CA ASP A 170 12.33 32.96 -11.20
C ASP A 170 11.99 31.82 -10.22
N ASP A 171 12.78 31.71 -9.15
CA ASP A 171 12.62 30.72 -8.07
C ASP A 171 11.56 31.23 -7.08
N SER A 172 10.29 30.99 -7.42
CA SER A 172 9.17 31.25 -6.52
C SER A 172 8.95 30.04 -5.61
N GLU A 173 9.74 29.97 -4.54
CA GLU A 173 9.55 29.05 -3.42
C GLU A 173 8.20 29.32 -2.75
N SER A 174 7.24 28.42 -2.94
CA SER A 174 6.02 28.40 -2.13
C SER A 174 6.28 27.67 -0.82
N GLU A 175 6.51 28.43 0.25
CA GLU A 175 6.46 27.96 1.64
C GLU A 175 5.09 27.32 1.91
N VAL A 176 5.05 26.00 2.07
CA VAL A 176 3.89 25.31 2.63
C VAL A 176 4.14 25.12 4.13
N ASP A 177 3.47 25.94 4.92
CA ASP A 177 3.41 25.84 6.38
C ASP A 177 2.84 24.48 6.81
N PHE A 178 3.73 23.55 7.10
CA PHE A 178 3.40 22.26 7.68
C PHE A 178 3.13 22.47 9.18
N LEU A 179 1.89 22.81 9.52
CA LEU A 179 1.40 22.85 10.89
C LEU A 179 1.48 21.45 11.51
N GLY A 180 2.57 21.21 12.23
CA GLY A 180 2.79 19.98 13.00
C GLY A 180 1.74 19.85 14.11
N GLU A 181 0.90 18.83 14.01
CA GLU A 181 -0.02 18.47 15.08
C GLU A 181 0.75 17.92 16.30
N PRO A 182 0.39 18.34 17.53
CA PRO A 182 1.06 17.87 18.74
C PRO A 182 0.73 16.41 19.05
N MET A 183 1.76 15.62 19.32
CA MET A 183 1.63 14.22 19.73
C MET A 183 0.77 14.04 20.99
N PRO A 184 -0.08 12.99 21.04
CA PRO A 184 -0.91 12.72 22.21
C PRO A 184 -0.04 12.33 23.42
N LYS A 185 -0.32 12.98 24.54
CA LYS A 185 0.34 12.79 25.83
C LYS A 185 0.09 11.36 26.34
N LYS A 186 1.16 10.74 26.85
CA LYS A 186 1.17 9.40 27.46
C LYS A 186 0.06 9.25 28.50
N ILE A 187 -0.84 8.31 28.27
CA ILE A 187 -1.86 7.88 29.23
C ILE A 187 -1.15 7.11 30.34
N LYS A 188 -1.25 7.60 31.58
CA LYS A 188 -0.81 6.86 32.77
C LYS A 188 -1.76 5.68 32.96
N LEU A 189 -1.24 4.46 32.86
CA LEU A 189 -1.92 3.25 33.34
C LEU A 189 -2.11 3.38 34.86
N ALA A 190 -3.35 3.25 35.31
CA ALA A 190 -3.67 3.14 36.73
C ALA A 190 -3.29 1.75 37.26
N ASP A 191 -2.75 1.70 38.47
CA ASP A 191 -2.39 0.48 39.17
C ASP A 191 -3.64 -0.35 39.52
N PRO A 192 -3.59 -1.69 39.41
CA PRO A 192 -4.70 -2.57 39.77
C PRO A 192 -4.92 -2.63 41.28
N GLU A 193 -6.18 -2.51 41.71
CA GLU A 193 -6.60 -2.68 43.10
C GLU A 193 -6.30 -4.09 43.62
N PRO A 194 -5.88 -4.25 44.89
CA PRO A 194 -5.63 -5.55 45.48
C PRO A 194 -6.94 -6.29 45.78
N ALA A 195 -7.00 -7.55 45.36
CA ALA A 195 -8.09 -8.46 45.69
C ALA A 195 -8.18 -8.67 47.21
N SER A 196 -9.32 -8.31 47.78
CA SER A 196 -9.70 -8.66 49.16
C SER A 196 -10.02 -10.16 49.25
N ALA A 197 -9.36 -10.82 50.20
CA ALA A 197 -9.55 -12.22 50.59
C ALA A 197 -10.84 -12.45 51.41
#